data_AF-A0A699S3C6-F1
#
_entry.id   AF-A0A699S3C6-F1
#
_cell.length_a   1.000
_cell.length_b   1.000
_cell.length_c   1.000
_cell.angle_alpha   90.00
_cell.angle_beta   90.00
_cell.angle_gamma   90.00
#
_symmetry.space_group_name_H-M   'P 1'
#
loop_
_entity.id
_entity.type
_entity.pdbx_description
1 polymer ?
#
loop_
_entity_poly.entity_id
_entity_poly.type
_entity_poly.pdbx_seq_one_letter_code
_entity_poly.pdbx_strand_id
1 'polypeptide(L)'
;MTNLRNEITRFHQRFDESFYEAWDRFNDFLRACPHHGFFELPQLDTFYNALNVNNQDSLNSAAGGNFLDKMARECLKIIES
;
A
#
# COMPACT_ATOMS: atom_id res chain seq x y z
N MET A 1 -17.30 0.18 15.57
CA MET A 1 -15.82 0.22 15.55
C MET A 1 -15.20 -1.08 14.98
N THR A 2 -15.93 -1.86 14.18
CA THR A 2 -15.57 -3.26 13.87
C THR A 2 -15.40 -3.56 12.37
N ASN A 3 -15.29 -2.57 11.49
CA ASN A 3 -15.22 -2.84 10.03
C ASN A 3 -14.00 -2.25 9.30
N LEU A 4 -13.44 -1.11 9.71
CA LEU A 4 -12.32 -0.50 8.96
C LEU A 4 -11.04 -1.35 8.99
N ARG A 5 -10.72 -1.98 10.12
CA ARG A 5 -9.56 -2.90 10.21
C ARG A 5 -9.74 -4.15 9.34
N ASN A 6 -10.98 -4.59 9.11
CA ASN A 6 -11.30 -5.71 8.22
C ASN A 6 -11.26 -5.30 6.74
N GLU A 7 -11.61 -4.05 6.42
CA GLU A 7 -11.55 -3.54 5.05
C GLU A 7 -10.11 -3.32 4.60
N ILE A 8 -9.24 -2.81 5.48
CA ILE A 8 -7.80 -2.67 5.22
C ILE A 8 -7.15 -4.04 5.01
N THR A 9 -7.45 -5.05 5.84
CA THR A 9 -6.89 -6.40 5.66
C THR A 9 -7.46 -7.16 4.45
N ARG A 10 -8.61 -6.72 3.92
CA ARG A 10 -9.20 -7.28 2.70
C ARG A 10 -8.83 -6.51 1.45
N PHE A 11 -8.14 -5.38 1.57
CA PHE A 11 -7.71 -4.59 0.44
C PHE A 11 -6.90 -5.46 -0.51
N HIS A 12 -7.29 -5.47 -1.78
CA HIS A 12 -6.58 -6.08 -2.89
C HIS A 12 -6.75 -5.15 -4.09
N GLN A 13 -5.71 -5.04 -4.89
CA GLN A 13 -5.78 -4.40 -6.20
C GLN A 13 -6.77 -5.16 -7.07
N ARG A 14 -7.67 -4.44 -7.75
CA ARG A 14 -8.62 -5.07 -8.68
C ARG A 14 -7.91 -5.39 -10.00
N PHE A 15 -8.43 -6.37 -10.74
CA PHE A 15 -7.83 -6.82 -12.00
C PHE A 15 -7.76 -5.71 -13.06
N ASP A 16 -8.74 -4.83 -13.08
CA ASP A 16 -8.92 -3.72 -14.02
C ASP A 16 -8.36 -2.38 -13.50
N GLU A 17 -7.81 -2.36 -12.30
CA GLU A 17 -7.35 -1.16 -11.62
C GLU A 17 -5.84 -0.97 -11.81
N SER A 18 -5.46 0.24 -12.24
CA SER A 18 -4.05 0.63 -12.31
C SER A 18 -3.42 0.72 -10.92
N PHE A 19 -2.09 0.75 -10.87
CA PHE A 19 -1.35 0.94 -9.63
C PHE A 19 -1.77 2.21 -8.88
N TYR A 20 -1.86 3.34 -9.59
CA TYR A 20 -2.18 4.63 -8.99
C TYR A 20 -3.64 4.72 -8.51
N GLU A 21 -4.59 4.11 -9.23
CA GLU A 21 -5.98 4.02 -8.75
C GLU A 21 -6.09 3.18 -7.47
N ALA A 22 -5.35 2.06 -7.39
CA ALA A 22 -5.28 1.26 -6.17
C ALA A 22 -4.67 2.05 -5.01
N TRP A 23 -3.61 2.81 -5.27
CA TRP A 23 -2.97 3.67 -4.26
C TRP A 23 -3.92 4.75 -3.75
N ASP A 24 -4.64 5.44 -4.64
CA ASP A 24 -5.58 6.50 -4.23
C ASP A 24 -6.74 5.93 -3.39
N ARG A 25 -7.32 4.80 -3.83
CA ARG A 25 -8.36 4.08 -3.06
C ARG A 25 -7.87 3.62 -1.69
N PHE A 26 -6.62 3.16 -1.60
CA PHE A 26 -6.02 2.79 -0.32
C PHE A 26 -5.90 4.00 0.62
N ASN A 27 -5.46 5.15 0.11
CA ASN A 27 -5.38 6.39 0.87
C ASN A 27 -6.74 6.88 1.35
N ASP A 28 -7.79 6.74 0.55
CA ASP A 28 -9.15 7.06 0.96
C ASP A 28 -9.64 6.20 2.14
N PHE A 29 -9.31 4.89 2.14
CA PHE A 29 -9.57 4.04 3.30
C PHE A 29 -8.83 4.49 4.56
N LEU A 30 -7.58 4.94 4.43
CA LEU A 30 -6.81 5.48 5.55
C LEU A 30 -7.43 6.78 6.10
N ARG A 31 -7.84 7.70 5.22
CA ARG A 31 -8.48 8.98 5.59
C ARG A 31 -9.82 8.78 6.29
N ALA A 32 -10.59 7.77 5.88
CA ALA A 32 -11.85 7.39 6.52
C ALA A 32 -11.68 6.81 7.94
N CYS A 33 -10.43 6.55 8.36
CA CYS A 33 -10.06 5.93 9.61
C CYS A 33 -9.21 6.88 10.50
N PRO A 34 -9.73 8.06 10.90
CA PRO A 34 -8.92 9.15 11.48
C PRO A 34 -8.35 8.87 12.88
N HIS A 35 -8.74 7.76 13.52
CA HIS A 35 -8.38 7.43 14.90
C HIS A 35 -7.41 6.27 15.04
N HIS A 36 -6.28 6.23 14.35
CA HIS A 36 -5.36 5.13 14.60
C HIS A 36 -3.90 5.53 14.40
N GLY A 37 -3.11 5.38 15.46
CA GLY A 37 -1.65 5.31 15.37
C GLY A 37 -1.18 4.10 14.56
N PHE A 38 -1.57 4.03 13.29
CA PHE A 38 -0.99 3.14 12.30
C PHE A 38 0.38 3.70 11.95
N PHE A 39 1.40 2.94 12.28
CA PHE A 39 2.75 3.21 11.83
C PHE A 39 2.78 3.11 10.29
N GLU A 40 3.48 4.04 9.63
CA GLU A 40 3.57 4.15 8.16
C GLU A 40 4.05 2.84 7.50
N LEU A 41 4.96 2.11 8.15
CA LEU A 41 5.49 0.83 7.64
C LEU A 41 4.39 -0.24 7.49
N PRO A 42 3.61 -0.60 8.53
CA PRO A 42 2.48 -1.52 8.39
C PRO A 42 1.47 -1.17 7.27
N GLN A 43 1.29 0.11 6.95
CA GLN A 43 0.41 0.53 5.85
C GLN A 43 1.03 0.18 4.49
N LEU A 44 2.31 0.47 4.32
CA LEU A 44 3.07 0.15 3.11
C LEU A 44 3.18 -1.37 2.90
N ASP A 45 3.42 -2.13 3.96
CA ASP A 45 3.40 -3.60 3.94
C ASP A 45 2.04 -4.12 3.49
N THR A 46 0.95 -3.58 4.04
CA THR A 46 -0.41 -3.98 3.68
C THR A 46 -0.70 -3.67 2.21
N PHE A 47 -0.34 -2.47 1.76
CA PHE A 47 -0.52 -2.06 0.37
C PHE A 47 0.27 -2.95 -0.58
N TYR A 48 1.56 -3.16 -0.33
CA TYR A 48 2.43 -4.00 -1.16
C TYR A 48 1.86 -5.43 -1.29
N ASN A 49 1.48 -6.06 -0.17
CA ASN A 49 0.97 -7.43 -0.17
C ASN A 49 -0.38 -7.56 -0.88
N ALA A 50 -1.12 -6.47 -1.04
CA ALA A 50 -2.40 -6.42 -1.72
C ALA A 50 -2.30 -6.17 -3.24
N LEU A 51 -1.13 -5.78 -3.74
CA LEU A 51 -0.89 -5.56 -5.16
C LEU A 51 -0.84 -6.87 -5.94
N ASN A 52 -1.08 -6.78 -7.24
CA ASN A 52 -0.76 -7.90 -8.14
C ASN A 52 0.77 -8.08 -8.26
N VAL A 53 1.18 -9.28 -8.68
CA VAL A 53 2.60 -9.67 -8.76
C VAL A 53 3.41 -8.72 -9.66
N ASN A 54 2.84 -8.26 -10.78
CA ASN A 54 3.54 -7.37 -11.71
C ASN A 54 3.90 -6.03 -11.06
N ASN A 55 3.00 -5.48 -10.24
CA ASN A 55 3.23 -4.24 -9.51
C ASN A 55 4.18 -4.45 -8.32
N GLN A 56 4.12 -5.60 -7.65
CA GLN A 56 5.13 -5.96 -6.63
C GLN A 56 6.54 -6.04 -7.23
N ASP A 57 6.69 -6.70 -8.38
CA ASP A 57 7.97 -6.83 -9.09
C ASP A 57 8.50 -5.47 -9.58
N SER A 58 7.60 -4.60 -10.03
CA SER A 58 7.94 -3.23 -10.45
C SER A 58 8.45 -2.40 -9.27
N LEU A 59 7.80 -2.48 -8.11
CA LEU A 59 8.25 -1.81 -6.88
C LEU A 59 9.60 -2.35 -6.40
N ASN A 60 9.81 -3.67 -6.41
CA ASN A 60 11.10 -4.26 -6.06
C ASN A 60 12.22 -3.81 -7.01
N SER A 61 11.92 -3.74 -8.30
CA SER A 61 12.86 -3.25 -9.31
C SER A 61 13.23 -1.78 -9.08
N ALA A 62 12.24 -0.93 -8.81
CA ALA A 62 12.45 0.48 -8.49
C ALA A 62 13.21 0.70 -7.17
N ALA A 63 13.00 -0.18 -6.19
CA ALA A 63 13.74 -0.19 -4.93
C ALA A 63 15.18 -0.72 -5.07
N GLY A 64 15.52 -1.37 -6.18
CA GLY A 64 16.80 -2.07 -6.36
C GLY A 64 16.97 -3.25 -5.39
N GLY A 65 15.87 -3.93 -5.04
CA GLY A 65 15.82 -4.98 -4.02
C GLY A 65 14.41 -5.16 -3.47
N ASN A 66 14.24 -5.87 -2.35
CA ASN A 66 12.93 -5.96 -1.72
C ASN A 66 12.45 -4.57 -1.29
N PHE A 67 11.27 -4.18 -1.77
CA PHE A 67 10.63 -2.91 -1.45
C PHE A 67 10.41 -2.75 0.06
N LEU A 68 10.01 -3.83 0.74
CA LEU A 68 9.73 -3.82 2.18
C LEU A 68 10.97 -3.73 3.07
N ASP A 69 12.18 -3.87 2.50
CA ASP A 69 13.43 -3.67 3.25
C ASP A 69 13.81 -2.17 3.35
N LYS A 70 13.12 -1.30 2.62
CA LYS A 70 13.38 0.15 2.60
C LYS A 70 12.69 0.85 3.76
N MET A 71 13.18 2.04 4.11
CA MET A 71 12.49 2.86 5.10
C MET A 71 11.21 3.45 4.52
N ALA A 72 10.21 3.73 5.38
CA ALA A 72 8.91 4.26 4.95
C ALA A 72 9.02 5.46 4.00
N ARG A 73 9.93 6.39 4.30
CA ARG A 73 10.19 7.57 3.47
C ARG A 73 10.70 7.25 2.06
N GLU A 74 11.42 6.14 1.89
CA GLU A 74 11.95 5.70 0.60
C GLU A 74 10.87 4.96 -0.17
N CYS A 75 10.11 4.08 0.50
CA CYS A 75 8.93 3.43 -0.05
C CYS A 75 7.94 4.44 -0.63
N LEU A 76 7.60 5.48 0.14
CA LEU A 76 6.69 6.55 -0.30
C LEU A 76 7.23 7.27 -1.54
N LYS A 77 8.52 7.62 -1.56
CA LYS A 77 9.14 8.24 -2.74
C LYS A 77 9.09 7.37 -3.99
N ILE A 78 9.20 6.05 -3.84
CA ILE A 78 9.11 5.10 -4.96
C ILE A 78 7.68 5.01 -5.47
N ILE A 79 6.68 4.98 -4.58
CA ILE A 79 5.25 4.93 -4.94
C ILE A 79 4.81 6.22 -5.64
N GLU A 80 5.34 7.37 -5.19
CA GLU A 80 4.98 8.71 -5.69
C GLU A 80 5.84 9.16 -6.90
N SER A 81 6.79 8.32 -7.34
CA SER A 81 7.63 8.60 -8.52
C SER A 81 6.89 8.35 -9.84
#